data_AF-A0A8H7GAA5-F1
#
_entry.id   AF-A0A8H7GAA5-F1
#
_cell.length_a   1.000
_cell.length_b   1.000
_cell.length_c   1.000
_cell.angle_alpha   90.00
_cell.angle_beta   90.00
_cell.angle_gamma   90.00
#
_symmetry.space_group_name_H-M   'P 1'
#
loop_
_entity.id
_entity.type
_entity.pdbx_description
1 polymer ?
#
loop_
_entity_poly.entity_id
_entity_poly.type
_entity_poly.pdbx_seq_one_letter_code
_entity_poly.pdbx_strand_id
1 'polypeptide(L)'
;MSLRPLTSLRWPYVPDESAYPDPLKRDDPKPLQLSQYEAIATSPGIRKALEMHPRLPDLLESIDRLRGSDREVALQRALGVGIDQLRDPSGSAVFVDDQGDVGALRQLAEAVEAAVRGSNEDALGLDWGE
;
A
#
# COMPACT_ATOMS: atom_id res chain seq x y z
N MET A 1 -2.39 11.37 20.35
CA MET A 1 -1.00 11.22 19.88
C MET A 1 -0.50 12.58 19.40
N SER A 2 0.70 13.01 19.79
CA SER A 2 1.32 14.21 19.20
C SER A 2 1.83 13.88 17.81
N LEU A 3 1.52 14.72 16.82
CA LEU A 3 1.98 14.53 15.45
C LEU A 3 3.44 14.94 15.32
N ARG A 4 4.19 14.19 14.52
CA ARG A 4 5.57 14.56 14.16
C ARG A 4 5.52 15.55 12.99
N PRO A 5 6.45 16.53 12.94
CA PRO A 5 6.52 17.44 11.81
C PRO A 5 6.95 16.67 10.54
N LEU A 6 6.42 17.06 9.38
CA LEU A 6 6.76 16.45 8.09
C LEU A 6 8.25 16.54 7.75
N THR A 7 8.94 17.56 8.25
CA THR A 7 10.39 17.74 8.11
C THR A 7 11.23 16.69 8.83
N SER A 8 10.63 15.91 9.74
CA SER A 8 11.29 14.79 10.41
C SER A 8 11.25 13.48 9.62
N LEU A 9 10.49 13.43 8.52
CA LEU A 9 10.37 12.24 7.69
C LEU A 9 11.56 12.12 6.74
N ARG A 10 12.01 10.87 6.53
CA ARG A 10 13.00 10.53 5.51
C ARG A 10 12.28 10.32 4.19
N TRP A 11 12.08 11.40 3.44
CA TRP A 11 11.44 11.34 2.13
C TRP A 11 12.29 10.51 1.15
N PRO A 12 11.68 9.59 0.38
CA PRO A 12 12.37 8.89 -0.69
C PRO A 12 12.75 9.86 -1.80
N TYR A 13 13.84 9.57 -2.51
CA TYR A 13 14.16 10.29 -3.74
C TYR A 13 13.16 9.93 -4.83
N VAL A 14 12.51 10.92 -5.41
CA VAL A 14 11.62 10.78 -6.57
C VAL A 14 12.36 11.32 -7.78
N PRO A 15 12.66 10.51 -8.80
CA PRO A 15 13.31 10.98 -10.02
C PRO A 15 12.44 12.02 -10.73
N ASP A 16 13.08 13.02 -11.34
CA ASP A 16 12.38 13.93 -12.26
C ASP A 16 11.85 13.14 -13.46
N GLU A 17 10.68 13.55 -13.96
CA GLU A 17 10.06 12.91 -15.11
C GLU A 17 10.94 13.06 -16.36
N SER A 18 11.16 11.96 -17.10
CA SER A 18 12.00 12.01 -18.31
C SER A 18 11.34 12.88 -19.36
N ALA A 19 12.06 13.88 -19.87
CA ALA A 19 11.62 14.70 -21.00
C ALA A 19 11.37 13.88 -22.29
N TYR A 20 11.88 12.65 -22.32
CA TYR A 20 11.64 11.67 -23.39
C TYR A 20 11.09 10.38 -22.76
N PRO A 21 9.76 10.23 -22.66
CA PRO A 21 9.17 9.00 -22.15
C PRO A 21 9.43 7.85 -23.13
N ASP A 22 9.87 6.71 -22.61
CA ASP A 22 10.01 5.48 -23.38
C ASP A 22 8.60 4.97 -23.74
N PRO A 23 8.21 4.91 -25.03
CA PRO A 23 6.87 4.51 -25.43
C PRO A 23 6.52 3.07 -25.00
N LEU A 24 7.51 2.21 -24.74
CA LEU A 24 7.30 0.84 -24.26
C LEU A 24 6.96 0.78 -22.77
N LYS A 25 7.26 1.83 -22.00
CA LYS A 25 7.00 1.91 -20.56
C LYS A 25 5.75 2.70 -20.22
N ARG A 26 4.94 3.04 -21.23
CA ARG A 26 3.70 3.81 -21.02
C ARG A 26 2.73 3.10 -20.10
N ASP A 27 2.67 1.77 -20.19
CA ASP A 27 1.73 0.95 -19.42
C ASP A 27 2.37 0.40 -18.12
N ASP A 28 3.64 0.74 -17.83
CA ASP A 28 4.30 0.37 -16.57
C ASP A 28 3.72 1.20 -15.41
N PRO A 29 3.65 0.63 -14.18
CA PRO A 29 3.28 1.41 -13.02
C PRO A 29 4.27 2.56 -12.80
N LYS A 30 3.78 3.80 -12.85
CA LYS A 30 4.59 5.00 -12.60
C LYS A 30 5.02 5.03 -11.12
N PRO A 31 6.22 5.56 -10.80
CA PRO A 31 6.61 5.74 -9.41
C PRO A 31 5.73 6.80 -8.72
N LEU A 32 5.55 6.69 -7.41
CA LEU A 32 4.84 7.70 -6.63
C LEU A 32 5.55 9.07 -6.71
N GLN A 33 4.78 10.12 -6.94
CA GLN A 33 5.25 11.51 -6.93
C GLN A 33 5.40 12.05 -5.51
N LEU A 34 6.21 13.11 -5.34
CA LEU A 34 6.42 13.74 -4.03
C LEU A 34 5.11 14.25 -3.40
N SER A 35 4.22 14.83 -4.21
CA SER A 35 2.89 15.29 -3.81
C SER A 35 2.04 14.14 -3.22
N GLN A 36 2.13 12.95 -3.81
CA GLN A 36 1.40 11.77 -3.37
C GLN A 36 1.97 11.23 -2.04
N TYR A 37 3.30 11.22 -1.88
CA TYR A 37 3.92 10.91 -0.60
C TYR A 37 3.48 11.89 0.50
N GLU A 38 3.37 13.19 0.20
CA GLU A 38 2.86 14.19 1.14
C GLU A 38 1.38 13.97 1.49
N ALA A 39 0.54 13.65 0.49
CA ALA A 39 -0.87 13.32 0.71
C ALA A 39 -1.04 12.09 1.61
N ILE A 40 -0.22 11.05 1.40
CA ILE A 40 -0.18 9.86 2.27
C ILE A 40 0.22 10.25 3.70
N ALA A 41 1.29 11.04 3.87
CA ALA A 41 1.79 11.44 5.19
C ALA A 41 0.82 12.33 5.98
N THR A 42 -0.03 13.09 5.29
CA THR A 42 -0.98 14.04 5.90
C THR A 42 -2.41 13.49 6.00
N SER A 43 -2.71 12.34 5.39
CA SER A 43 -4.06 11.77 5.31
C SER A 43 -4.66 11.44 6.69
N PRO A 44 -5.82 12.03 7.04
CA PRO A 44 -6.59 11.64 8.23
C PRO A 44 -7.13 10.21 8.14
N GLY A 45 -7.48 9.74 6.93
CA GLY A 45 -8.03 8.40 6.70
C GLY A 45 -7.01 7.32 7.03
N ILE A 46 -5.76 7.50 6.57
CA ILE A 46 -4.65 6.59 6.86
C ILE A 46 -4.36 6.57 8.36
N ARG A 47 -4.34 7.74 9.01
CA ARG A 47 -4.14 7.82 10.47
C ARG A 47 -5.22 7.05 11.23
N LYS A 48 -6.49 7.23 10.84
CA LYS A 48 -7.61 6.51 11.44
C LYS A 48 -7.46 5.00 11.24
N ALA A 49 -7.06 4.53 10.06
CA ALA A 49 -6.82 3.11 9.79
C ALA A 49 -5.72 2.55 10.72
N LEU A 50 -4.61 3.26 10.89
CA LEU A 50 -3.53 2.85 11.80
C LEU A 50 -3.96 2.86 13.28
N GLU A 51 -4.80 3.80 13.70
CA GLU A 51 -5.35 3.86 15.07
C GLU A 51 -6.34 2.73 15.35
N MET A 52 -7.16 2.36 14.36
CA MET A 52 -8.13 1.26 14.47
C MET A 52 -7.45 -0.12 14.51
N HIS A 53 -6.26 -0.25 13.90
CA HIS A 53 -5.52 -1.51 13.79
C HIS A 53 -4.10 -1.38 14.39
N PRO A 54 -3.93 -1.46 15.71
CA PRO A 54 -2.64 -1.21 16.38
C PRO A 54 -1.50 -2.14 15.98
N ARG A 55 -1.82 -3.31 15.39
CA ARG A 55 -0.84 -4.30 14.91
C ARG A 55 -0.35 -4.06 13.50
N LEU A 56 -1.08 -3.25 12.74
CA LEU A 56 -0.78 -2.96 11.35
C LEU A 56 0.61 -2.31 11.18
N PRO A 57 1.07 -1.37 12.04
CA PRO A 57 2.45 -0.88 11.99
C PRO A 57 3.50 -1.99 12.12
N ASP A 58 3.35 -2.92 13.06
CA ASP A 58 4.30 -4.01 13.28
C ASP A 58 4.33 -4.98 12.09
N LEU A 59 3.16 -5.26 11.51
CA LEU A 59 3.03 -6.06 10.30
C LEU A 59 3.74 -5.40 9.12
N LEU A 60 3.47 -4.11 8.88
CA LEU A 60 4.11 -3.35 7.81
C LEU A 60 5.63 -3.31 7.99
N GLU A 61 6.12 -3.12 9.21
CA GLU A 61 7.55 -3.15 9.51
C GLU A 61 8.16 -4.53 9.27
N SER A 62 7.45 -5.61 9.63
CA SER A 62 7.92 -6.97 9.37
C SER A 62 8.08 -7.26 7.87
N ILE A 63 7.15 -6.77 7.05
CA ILE A 63 7.19 -6.89 5.59
C ILE A 63 8.28 -6.01 5.00
N ASP A 64 8.45 -4.78 5.51
CA ASP A 64 9.46 -3.84 5.05
C ASP A 64 10.90 -4.31 5.34
N ARG A 65 11.10 -5.20 6.30
CA ARG A 65 12.41 -5.82 6.56
C ARG A 65 12.78 -6.90 5.54
N LEU A 66 11.79 -7.47 4.82
CA LEU A 66 12.01 -8.51 3.83
C LEU A 66 12.53 -7.94 2.50
N ARG A 67 13.17 -8.78 1.68
CA ARG A 67 13.73 -8.40 0.37
C ARG A 67 13.39 -9.47 -0.67
N GLY A 68 13.34 -9.08 -1.95
CA GLY A 68 13.08 -10.00 -3.06
C GLY A 68 11.77 -10.78 -2.90
N SER A 69 11.79 -12.05 -3.29
CA SER A 69 10.61 -12.93 -3.33
C SER A 69 9.97 -13.15 -1.96
N ASP A 70 10.72 -13.13 -0.86
CA ASP A 70 10.16 -13.30 0.48
C ASP A 70 9.20 -12.16 0.84
N ARG A 71 9.52 -10.94 0.40
CA ARG A 71 8.64 -9.78 0.57
C ARG A 71 7.35 -9.93 -0.23
N GLU A 72 7.46 -10.40 -1.47
CA GLU A 72 6.30 -10.62 -2.34
C GLU A 72 5.35 -11.69 -1.76
N VAL A 73 5.90 -12.80 -1.28
CA VAL A 73 5.12 -13.86 -0.63
C VAL A 73 4.45 -13.37 0.65
N ALA A 74 5.16 -12.58 1.47
CA ALA A 74 4.58 -12.01 2.68
C ALA A 74 3.43 -11.03 2.35
N LEU A 75 3.59 -10.18 1.34
CA LEU A 75 2.54 -9.28 0.86
C LEU A 75 1.33 -10.06 0.34
N GLN A 76 1.53 -11.09 -0.48
CA GLN A 76 0.44 -11.92 -0.98
C GLN A 76 -0.35 -12.56 0.15
N ARG A 77 0.34 -13.13 1.15
CA ARG A 77 -0.33 -13.71 2.33
C ARG A 77 -1.11 -12.67 3.12
N ALA A 78 -0.49 -11.52 3.38
CA ALA A 78 -1.11 -10.45 4.16
C ALA A 78 -2.32 -9.83 3.45
N LEU A 79 -2.33 -9.83 2.11
CA LEU A 79 -3.46 -9.38 1.28
C LEU A 79 -4.50 -10.47 0.99
N GLY A 80 -4.26 -11.71 1.44
CA GLY A 80 -5.14 -12.84 1.08
C GLY A 80 -5.14 -13.15 -0.42
N VAL A 81 -4.01 -12.97 -1.12
CA VAL A 81 -3.86 -13.35 -2.53
C VAL A 81 -3.37 -14.80 -2.59
N GLY A 82 -4.02 -15.64 -3.40
CA GLY A 82 -3.64 -17.05 -3.59
C GLY A 82 -4.31 -18.06 -2.65
N ILE A 83 -5.21 -17.61 -1.76
CA ILE A 83 -5.95 -18.48 -0.82
C ILE A 83 -6.83 -19.51 -1.55
N ASP A 84 -7.43 -19.13 -2.68
CA ASP A 84 -8.29 -20.03 -3.46
C ASP A 84 -7.53 -21.14 -4.18
N GLN A 85 -6.22 -20.95 -4.43
CA GLN A 85 -5.37 -21.94 -5.11
C GLN A 85 -4.79 -23.00 -4.16
N LEU A 86 -4.85 -22.75 -2.85
CA LEU A 86 -4.38 -23.63 -1.77
C LEU A 86 -5.56 -24.36 -1.09
N ARG A 87 -6.58 -24.72 -1.86
CA ARG A 87 -7.68 -25.56 -1.35
C ARG A 87 -7.15 -26.98 -1.14
N ASP A 88 -6.88 -27.34 0.11
CA ASP A 88 -6.64 -28.72 0.51
C ASP A 88 -7.83 -29.58 0.05
N PRO A 89 -7.64 -30.81 -0.45
CA PRO A 89 -8.74 -31.73 -0.78
C PRO A 89 -9.73 -31.97 0.38
N SER A 90 -9.36 -31.60 1.61
CA SER A 90 -10.20 -31.63 2.82
C SER A 90 -11.14 -30.42 2.97
N GLY A 91 -11.08 -29.42 2.09
CA GLY A 91 -11.99 -28.26 2.06
C GLY A 91 -11.78 -27.24 3.17
N SER A 92 -10.71 -27.35 3.96
CA SER A 92 -10.37 -26.39 5.02
C SER A 92 -9.49 -25.26 4.45
N ALA A 93 -9.89 -24.01 4.63
CA ALA A 93 -9.09 -22.85 4.25
C ALA A 93 -7.82 -22.80 5.13
N VAL A 94 -6.64 -22.92 4.52
CA VAL A 94 -5.34 -22.98 5.22
C VAL A 94 -5.00 -21.65 5.91
N PHE A 95 -5.70 -20.57 5.57
CA PHE A 95 -5.54 -19.27 6.20
C PHE A 95 -6.83 -18.87 6.90
N VAL A 96 -6.82 -19.01 8.21
CA VAL A 96 -7.70 -18.23 9.08
C VAL A 96 -7.10 -16.83 9.10
N ASP A 97 -7.85 -15.83 8.67
CA ASP A 97 -7.56 -14.42 9.00
C ASP A 97 -7.78 -14.25 10.51
N ASP A 98 -6.96 -14.95 11.30
CA ASP A 98 -7.17 -15.22 12.73
C ASP A 98 -7.12 -13.93 13.55
N GLN A 99 -6.62 -12.85 12.94
CA GLN A 99 -6.29 -11.60 13.59
C GLN A 99 -6.86 -10.38 12.85
N GLY A 100 -7.57 -10.56 11.73
CA GLY A 100 -8.19 -9.47 10.96
C GLY A 100 -7.21 -8.65 10.12
N ASP A 101 -6.00 -9.18 9.87
CA ASP A 101 -4.91 -8.46 9.22
C ASP A 101 -5.23 -8.16 7.74
N VAL A 102 -5.95 -9.07 7.06
CA VAL A 102 -6.37 -8.87 5.66
C VAL A 102 -7.35 -7.71 5.56
N GLY A 103 -8.33 -7.67 6.47
CA GLY A 103 -9.29 -6.56 6.56
C GLY A 103 -8.62 -5.23 6.90
N ALA A 104 -7.66 -5.24 7.83
CA ALA A 104 -6.89 -4.06 8.21
C ALA A 104 -6.05 -3.52 7.05
N LEU A 105 -5.34 -4.39 6.32
CA LEU A 105 -4.55 -4.02 5.14
C LEU A 105 -5.42 -3.51 4.00
N ARG A 106 -6.59 -4.12 3.79
CA ARG A 106 -7.55 -3.63 2.80
C ARG A 106 -8.03 -2.22 3.13
N GLN A 107 -8.41 -1.97 4.38
CA GLN A 107 -8.84 -0.63 4.80
C GLN A 107 -7.72 0.40 4.69
N LEU A 108 -6.47 0.00 4.99
CA LEU A 108 -5.31 0.86 4.76
C LEU A 108 -5.12 1.17 3.27
N ALA A 109 -5.22 0.15 2.40
CA ALA A 109 -5.06 0.31 0.96
C ALA A 109 -6.13 1.26 0.38
N GLU A 110 -7.39 1.12 0.80
CA GLU A 110 -8.48 2.02 0.42
C GLU A 110 -8.22 3.47 0.90
N ALA A 111 -7.69 3.64 2.11
CA ALA A 111 -7.33 4.96 2.63
C ALA A 111 -6.12 5.59 1.90
N VAL A 112 -5.15 4.78 1.47
CA VAL A 112 -4.01 5.21 0.65
C VAL A 112 -4.49 5.62 -0.74
N GLU A 113 -5.34 4.82 -1.37
CA GLU A 113 -5.91 5.12 -2.68
C GLU A 113 -6.71 6.42 -2.65
N ALA A 114 -7.58 6.62 -1.66
CA ALA A 114 -8.32 7.86 -1.48
C ALA A 114 -7.40 9.08 -1.28
N ALA A 115 -6.27 8.91 -0.57
CA ALA A 115 -5.30 9.99 -0.37
C ALA A 115 -4.53 10.34 -1.65
N VAL A 116 -4.17 9.34 -2.46
CA VAL A 116 -3.39 9.53 -3.68
C VAL A 116 -4.25 10.02 -4.85
N ARG A 117 -5.50 9.55 -4.95
CA ARG A 117 -6.45 9.95 -6.01
C ARG A 117 -7.00 11.38 -5.80
N GLY A 118 -7.06 11.86 -4.56
CA GLY A 118 -7.57 13.20 -4.26
C GLY A 118 -9.01 13.40 -4.75
N SER A 119 -9.28 14.48 -5.50
CA SER A 119 -10.62 14.86 -6.02
C SER A 119 -10.99 14.22 -7.37
N ASN A 120 -10.13 13.36 -7.92
CA ASN A 120 -10.31 12.82 -9.26
C ASN A 120 -11.18 11.55 -9.23
N GLU A 121 -12.48 11.70 -8.96
CA GLU A 121 -13.43 10.58 -8.76
C GLU A 121 -13.62 9.70 -10.00
N ASP A 122 -13.37 10.25 -11.20
CA ASP A 122 -13.52 9.55 -12.49
C ASP A 122 -12.34 8.63 -12.83
N ALA A 123 -11.22 8.72 -12.10
CA ALA A 123 -10.07 7.84 -12.27
C ALA A 123 -10.28 6.52 -11.51
N LEU A 124 -10.44 5.41 -12.24
CA LEU A 124 -10.38 4.06 -11.64
C LEU A 124 -8.91 3.72 -11.34
N GLY A 125 -8.54 3.75 -10.07
CA GLY A 125 -7.21 3.37 -9.57
C GLY A 125 -6.44 4.52 -8.93
N LEU A 126 -5.14 4.31 -8.72
CA LEU A 126 -4.21 5.35 -8.29
C LEU A 126 -4.02 6.35 -9.45
N ASP A 127 -4.09 7.65 -9.15
CA ASP A 127 -3.85 8.70 -10.14
C ASP A 127 -2.36 8.71 -10.50
N TRP A 128 -1.99 8.01 -11.56
CA TRP A 128 -0.60 7.95 -12.01
C TRP A 128 -0.17 9.20 -12.80
N GLY A 129 -1.05 10.20 -12.97
CA GLY A 129 -0.83 11.34 -13.86
C GLY A 129 -0.88 10.95 -15.35
N GLU A 130 -1.16 11.91 -16.22
CA GLU A 130 -1.05 11.78 -17.69
C GLU A 130 0.39 11.47 -18.13
#